data_AF-A0A962VTI4-F1
#
_entry.id   AF-A0A962VTI4-F1
#
_cell.length_a   1.000
_cell.length_b   1.000
_cell.length_c   1.000
_cell.angle_alpha   90.00
_cell.angle_beta   90.00
_cell.angle_gamma   90.00
#
_symmetry.space_group_name_H-M   'P 1'
#
loop_
_entity.id
_entity.type
_entity.pdbx_description
1 polymer ?
#
loop_
_entity_poly.entity_id
_entity_poly.type
_entity_poly.pdbx_seq_one_letter_code
_entity_poly.pdbx_strand_id
1 'polypeptide(L)'
;MLTIARSALASALFGLAATTVHAEFAAGPYHDAQCMRCHDTSVYTREDRRVRNYPALEAQVARCDANLATKLFPDDLSLLVEHLNTQYYRFAK
;
A
#
# COMPACT_ATOMS: atom_id res chain seq x y z
N MET A 1 27.76 -22.58 59.76
CA MET A 1 26.37 -22.90 60.16
C MET A 1 25.84 -21.67 60.90
N LEU A 2 24.62 -21.14 60.71
CA LEU A 2 23.44 -21.52 59.91
C LEU A 2 22.59 -20.21 59.79
N THR A 3 21.93 -19.79 58.70
CA THR A 3 21.70 -20.29 57.32
C THR A 3 21.60 -19.08 56.36
N ILE A 4 21.60 -19.28 55.03
CA ILE A 4 21.23 -18.24 54.05
C ILE A 4 19.77 -18.41 53.64
N ALA A 5 18.98 -17.33 53.72
CA ALA A 5 17.58 -17.32 53.29
C ALA A 5 17.48 -17.43 51.76
N ARG A 6 16.71 -18.42 51.27
CA ARG A 6 16.54 -18.66 49.83
C ARG A 6 15.39 -17.81 49.28
N SER A 7 15.67 -16.53 49.01
CA SER A 7 14.71 -15.63 48.35
C SER A 7 14.31 -16.17 46.98
N ALA A 8 13.07 -16.66 46.87
CA ALA A 8 12.53 -17.22 45.65
C ALA A 8 12.15 -16.10 44.66
N LEU A 9 13.10 -15.72 43.80
CA LEU A 9 12.90 -14.66 42.81
C LEU A 9 12.07 -15.17 41.61
N ALA A 10 10.75 -15.18 41.78
CA ALA A 10 9.79 -15.57 40.75
C ALA A 10 9.76 -14.55 39.59
N SER A 11 10.65 -14.74 38.62
CA SER A 11 10.77 -13.88 37.44
C SER A 11 9.63 -14.10 36.45
N ALA A 12 8.49 -13.44 36.68
CA ALA A 12 7.36 -13.42 35.76
C ALA A 12 7.72 -12.60 34.50
N LEU A 13 8.21 -13.26 33.45
CA LEU A 13 8.38 -12.67 32.13
C LEU A 13 6.98 -12.41 31.52
N PHE A 14 6.47 -11.20 31.71
CA PHE A 14 5.26 -10.73 31.04
C PHE A 14 5.59 -10.47 29.56
N GLY A 15 5.11 -11.34 28.67
CA GLY A 15 5.44 -11.30 27.25
C GLY A 15 4.89 -10.03 26.57
N LEU A 16 5.79 -9.17 26.09
CA LEU A 16 5.41 -7.98 25.32
C LEU A 16 4.98 -8.41 23.91
N ALA A 17 3.67 -8.55 23.69
CA ALA A 17 3.10 -8.77 22.37
C ALA A 17 3.27 -7.52 21.49
N ALA A 18 4.31 -7.51 20.66
CA ALA A 18 4.57 -6.42 19.72
C ALA A 18 3.53 -6.42 18.59
N THR A 19 2.51 -5.57 18.71
CA THR A 19 1.57 -5.30 17.63
C THR A 19 2.26 -4.52 16.51
N THR A 20 2.63 -5.21 15.44
CA THR A 20 3.23 -4.62 14.24
C THR A 20 2.19 -3.85 13.44
N VAL A 21 1.95 -2.60 13.86
CA VAL A 21 1.17 -1.62 13.10
C VAL A 21 1.91 -1.33 11.80
N HIS A 22 1.55 -2.05 10.75
CA HIS A 22 1.95 -1.73 9.38
C HIS A 22 1.23 -0.45 8.98
N ALA A 23 1.94 0.47 8.31
CA ALA A 23 1.32 1.66 7.77
C ALA A 23 0.40 1.25 6.61
N GLU A 24 -0.89 1.59 6.70
CA GLU A 24 -1.88 1.28 5.67
C GLU A 24 -1.58 2.09 4.39
N PHE A 25 -1.70 1.45 3.22
CA PHE A 25 -1.28 2.04 1.95
C PHE A 25 -2.23 3.18 1.51
N ALA A 26 -1.76 4.41 1.65
CA ALA A 26 -2.49 5.61 1.27
C ALA A 26 -2.44 5.87 -0.25
N ALA A 27 -3.29 5.17 -1.01
CA ALA A 27 -3.30 5.17 -2.47
C ALA A 27 -3.37 6.57 -3.13
N GLY A 28 -4.12 7.51 -2.57
CA GLY A 28 -4.20 8.90 -3.07
C GLY A 28 -2.89 9.68 -2.89
N PRO A 29 -2.38 9.84 -1.67
CA PRO A 29 -1.05 10.42 -1.43
C PRO A 29 0.08 9.73 -2.21
N TYR A 30 0.01 8.41 -2.42
CA TYR A 30 0.95 7.68 -3.27
C TYR A 30 0.85 8.09 -4.75
N HIS A 31 -0.38 8.11 -5.29
CA HIS A 31 -0.67 8.58 -6.65
C HIS A 31 -0.10 9.99 -6.90
N ASP A 32 -0.36 10.91 -5.97
CA ASP A 32 0.07 12.31 -6.08
C ASP A 32 1.60 12.46 -5.95
N ALA A 33 2.25 11.63 -5.14
CA ALA A 33 3.71 11.65 -4.97
C ALA A 33 4.49 10.97 -6.11
N GLN A 34 3.93 9.89 -6.70
CA GLN A 34 4.67 9.00 -7.61
C GLN A 34 4.18 9.07 -9.06
N CYS A 35 2.88 8.93 -9.31
CA CYS A 35 2.34 9.01 -10.67
C CYS A 35 2.36 10.45 -11.17
N MET A 36 1.85 11.38 -10.35
CA MET A 36 1.66 12.78 -10.74
C MET A 36 2.95 13.62 -10.77
N ARG A 37 4.10 13.02 -10.43
CA ARG A 37 5.41 13.69 -10.40
C ARG A 37 5.89 14.17 -11.77
N CYS A 38 5.37 13.58 -12.86
CA CYS A 38 5.80 13.83 -14.24
C CYS A 38 4.65 14.19 -15.19
N HIS A 39 3.39 14.13 -14.74
CA HIS A 39 2.20 14.40 -15.57
C HIS A 39 1.02 14.86 -14.70
N ASP A 40 0.08 15.61 -15.27
CA ASP A 40 -1.20 15.95 -14.62
C ASP A 40 -2.29 14.90 -14.88
N THR A 41 -3.54 15.18 -14.46
CA THR A 41 -4.67 14.24 -14.52
C THR A 41 -5.21 14.00 -15.94
N SER A 42 -4.76 14.77 -16.95
CA SER A 42 -5.13 14.58 -18.35
C SER A 42 -4.80 13.18 -18.88
N VAL A 43 -3.82 12.50 -18.27
CA VAL A 43 -3.49 11.11 -18.63
C VAL A 43 -4.65 10.14 -18.41
N TYR A 44 -5.61 10.46 -17.53
CA TYR A 44 -6.81 9.66 -17.24
C TYR A 44 -8.07 10.15 -17.96
N THR A 45 -8.14 11.44 -18.30
CA THR A 45 -9.36 12.11 -18.79
C THR A 45 -9.35 12.48 -20.28
N ARG A 46 -8.19 12.52 -20.94
CA ARG A 46 -8.08 12.88 -22.37
C ARG A 46 -8.86 11.94 -23.30
N GLU A 47 -9.31 12.49 -24.42
CA GLU A 47 -10.20 11.83 -25.38
C GLU A 47 -9.61 10.53 -25.97
N ASP A 48 -8.31 10.51 -26.31
CA ASP A 48 -7.61 9.34 -26.89
C ASP A 48 -7.19 8.28 -25.84
N ARG A 49 -7.58 8.41 -24.56
CA ARG A 49 -7.12 7.52 -23.47
C ARG A 49 -7.19 6.05 -23.87
N ARG A 50 -6.08 5.31 -23.74
CA ARG A 50 -5.99 3.92 -24.24
C ARG A 50 -6.58 2.87 -23.30
N VAL A 51 -6.77 3.22 -22.03
CA VAL A 51 -7.47 2.39 -21.04
C VAL A 51 -8.98 2.53 -21.25
N ARG A 52 -9.69 1.41 -21.42
CA ARG A 52 -11.13 1.37 -21.75
C ARG A 52 -11.97 0.35 -20.95
N ASN A 53 -11.37 -0.42 -20.05
CA ASN A 53 -12.04 -1.32 -19.10
C ASN A 53 -11.15 -1.57 -17.86
N TYR A 54 -11.69 -2.24 -16.84
CA TYR A 54 -10.99 -2.47 -15.58
C TYR A 54 -9.70 -3.32 -15.72
N PRO A 55 -9.67 -4.45 -16.46
CA PRO A 55 -8.41 -5.19 -16.67
C PRO A 55 -7.32 -4.40 -17.39
N ALA A 56 -7.69 -3.51 -18.32
CA ALA A 56 -6.73 -2.61 -18.95
C ALA A 56 -6.22 -1.51 -17.98
N LEU A 57 -6.97 -1.19 -16.92
CA LEU A 57 -6.52 -0.28 -15.86
C LEU A 57 -5.53 -0.98 -14.94
N GLU A 58 -5.81 -2.21 -14.51
CA GLU A 58 -4.88 -3.05 -13.74
C GLU A 58 -3.52 -3.18 -14.46
N ALA A 59 -3.54 -3.59 -15.73
CA ALA A 59 -2.34 -3.68 -16.56
C ALA A 59 -1.65 -2.32 -16.83
N GLN A 60 -2.40 -1.21 -16.78
CA GLN A 60 -1.82 0.13 -16.88
C GLN A 60 -1.12 0.55 -15.58
N VAL A 61 -1.70 0.29 -14.42
CA VAL A 61 -1.13 0.64 -13.11
C VAL A 61 0.10 -0.22 -12.81
N ALA A 62 0.04 -1.53 -13.06
CA ALA A 62 1.20 -2.43 -12.99
C ALA A 62 2.39 -1.94 -13.83
N ARG A 63 2.12 -1.44 -15.05
CA ARG A 63 3.16 -0.88 -15.93
C ARG A 63 3.69 0.47 -15.43
N CYS A 64 2.86 1.30 -14.79
CA CYS A 64 3.32 2.54 -14.16
C CYS A 64 4.26 2.26 -12.98
N ASP A 65 3.89 1.35 -12.07
CA ASP A 65 4.75 0.94 -10.95
C ASP A 65 6.10 0.38 -11.45
N ALA A 66 6.06 -0.54 -12.41
CA ALA A 66 7.27 -1.12 -12.99
C ALA A 66 8.20 -0.07 -13.64
N ASN A 67 7.62 0.93 -14.32
CA ASN A 67 8.37 2.04 -14.92
C ASN A 67 8.95 3.03 -13.89
N LEU A 68 8.29 3.18 -12.74
CA LEU A 68 8.78 3.96 -11.60
C LEU A 68 9.78 3.16 -10.73
N ALA A 69 9.92 1.85 -11.00
CA ALA A 69 10.70 0.88 -10.24
C ALA A 69 10.33 0.78 -8.74
N THR A 70 9.10 1.19 -8.39
CA THR A 70 8.60 1.27 -7.00
C THR A 70 8.24 -0.08 -6.40
N LYS A 71 7.80 -1.05 -7.20
CA LYS A 71 7.53 -2.45 -6.82
C LYS A 71 6.52 -2.58 -5.67
N LEU A 72 5.37 -1.94 -5.82
CA LEU A 72 4.24 -2.11 -4.90
C LEU A 72 3.87 -3.59 -4.69
N PHE A 73 3.42 -3.92 -3.48
CA PHE A 73 2.80 -5.22 -3.23
C PHE A 73 1.46 -5.35 -3.99
N PRO A 74 0.98 -6.58 -4.28
CA PRO A 74 -0.24 -6.77 -5.05
C PRO A 74 -1.48 -6.06 -4.47
N ASP A 75 -1.58 -6.02 -3.14
CA ASP A 75 -2.70 -5.38 -2.43
C ASP A 75 -2.63 -3.85 -2.55
N ASP A 76 -1.44 -3.25 -2.38
CA ASP A 76 -1.19 -1.81 -2.59
C ASP A 76 -1.48 -1.40 -4.05
N LEU A 77 -1.06 -2.23 -5.00
CA LEU A 77 -1.31 -2.03 -6.43
C LEU A 77 -2.82 -2.06 -6.72
N SER A 78 -3.56 -2.99 -6.10
CA SER A 78 -5.01 -3.09 -6.18
C SER A 78 -5.69 -1.84 -5.59
N LEU A 79 -5.27 -1.37 -4.41
CA LEU A 79 -5.76 -0.13 -3.81
C LEU A 79 -5.50 1.11 -4.71
N LEU A 80 -4.38 1.14 -5.43
CA LEU A 80 -4.09 2.20 -6.42
C LEU A 80 -4.97 2.09 -7.67
N VAL A 81 -5.26 0.88 -8.17
CA VAL A 81 -6.23 0.64 -9.24
C VAL A 81 -7.62 1.10 -8.81
N GLU A 82 -8.07 0.73 -7.62
CA GLU A 82 -9.38 1.10 -7.07
C GLU A 82 -9.51 2.60 -6.85
N HIS A 83 -8.44 3.26 -6.39
CA HIS A 83 -8.39 4.71 -6.30
C HIS A 83 -8.58 5.36 -7.68
N LEU A 84 -7.82 4.93 -8.69
CA LEU A 84 -7.93 5.46 -10.05
C LEU A 84 -9.27 5.12 -10.73
N ASN A 85 -9.79 3.91 -10.53
CA ASN A 85 -11.10 3.52 -11.05
C ASN A 85 -12.20 4.38 -10.43
N THR A 86 -12.10 4.62 -9.13
CA THR A 86 -12.99 5.53 -8.41
C THR A 86 -12.86 6.96 -8.93
N GLN A 87 -11.68 7.58 -8.96
CA GLN A 87 -11.61 9.01 -9.30
C GLN A 87 -11.91 9.30 -10.78
N TYR A 88 -11.41 8.50 -11.73
CA TYR A 88 -11.35 8.91 -13.15
C TYR A 88 -12.05 8.00 -14.16
N TYR A 89 -12.19 6.70 -13.89
CA TYR A 89 -12.59 5.74 -14.94
C TYR A 89 -14.02 5.21 -14.82
N ARG A 90 -14.49 4.92 -13.60
CA ARG A 90 -15.82 4.38 -13.29
C ARG A 90 -16.16 3.09 -14.08
N PHE A 91 -15.18 2.24 -14.36
CA PHE A 91 -15.41 0.96 -15.02
C PHE A 91 -16.14 -0.02 -14.10
N ALA A 92 -17.02 -0.82 -14.70
CA ALA A 92 -17.45 -2.08 -14.11
C ALA A 92 -16.25 -3.04 -13.99
N LYS A 93 -16.31 -3.91 -12.99
CA LYS A 93 -15.32 -4.95 -12.66
C LYS A 93 -15.85 -6.29 -13.18
#